data_AF-A0AA43G415-F1
#
_entry.id   AF-A0AA43G415-F1
#
_cell.length_a   1.000
_cell.length_b   1.000
_cell.length_c   1.000
_cell.angle_alpha   90.00
_cell.angle_beta   90.00
_cell.angle_gamma   90.00
#
_symmetry.space_group_name_H-M   'P 1'
#
loop_
_entity.id
_entity.type
_entity.pdbx_description
1 polymer ?
#
loop_
_entity_poly.entity_id
_entity_poly.type
_entity_poly.pdbx_seq_one_letter_code
_entity_poly.pdbx_strand_id
1 'polypeptide(L)'
;MDNYNDPWDKIRWHNEEHFSIDEVGFNLVSWGSPKKKTTENNFVLVKDPSFAKSMARICAPLTPKNIIEFGLYHGASLVLLDKIFTPDSIIGIDERQEHPALANPLIIRHKNNEVDAHRRL
;
A
#
# COMPACT_ATOMS: atom_id res chain seq x y z
N MET A 1 -7.24 -9.64 27.26
CA MET A 1 -8.06 -8.94 26.26
C MET A 1 -7.07 -8.13 25.45
N ASP A 2 -6.70 -8.64 24.29
CA ASP A 2 -5.75 -7.94 23.43
C ASP A 2 -6.45 -6.72 22.86
N ASN A 3 -5.94 -5.53 23.19
CA ASN A 3 -6.32 -4.30 22.49
C ASN A 3 -5.82 -4.44 21.05
N TYR A 4 -6.64 -5.03 20.19
CA TYR A 4 -6.44 -4.94 18.74
C TYR A 4 -6.67 -3.48 18.36
N ASN A 5 -5.60 -2.69 18.31
CA ASN A 5 -5.62 -1.44 17.56
C ASN A 5 -5.94 -1.81 16.13
N ASP A 6 -7.04 -1.27 15.59
CA ASP A 6 -7.41 -1.48 14.21
C ASP A 6 -6.25 -0.94 13.35
N PRO A 7 -5.61 -1.76 12.49
CA PRO A 7 -4.53 -1.27 11.62
C PRO A 7 -4.91 -0.04 10.78
N TRP A 8 -6.22 0.16 10.57
CA TRP A 8 -6.78 1.29 9.85
C TRP A 8 -6.85 2.59 10.68
N ASP A 9 -6.66 2.54 12.00
CA ASP A 9 -6.53 3.71 12.88
C ASP A 9 -5.29 4.57 12.54
N LYS A 10 -4.35 4.02 11.75
CA LYS A 10 -3.19 4.76 11.23
C LYS A 10 -3.55 5.85 10.22
N ILE A 11 -4.76 5.82 9.66
CA ILE A 11 -5.21 6.76 8.62
C ILE A 11 -5.55 8.11 9.24
N ARG A 12 -4.86 9.16 8.78
CA ARG A 12 -5.18 10.55 9.09
C ARG A 12 -5.81 11.24 7.88
N TRP A 13 -7.12 11.51 7.96
CA TRP A 13 -7.81 12.28 6.93
C TRP A 13 -7.46 13.76 7.01
N HIS A 14 -7.14 14.36 5.86
CA HIS A 14 -6.91 15.81 5.71
C HIS A 14 -8.10 16.52 5.09
N ASN A 15 -8.80 15.85 4.18
CA ASN A 15 -10.08 16.23 3.61
C ASN A 15 -10.75 14.98 3.02
N GLU A 16 -11.88 15.13 2.33
CA GLU A 16 -12.65 13.99 1.79
C GLU A 16 -11.87 13.14 0.76
N GLU A 17 -10.90 13.73 0.05
CA GLU A 17 -10.16 13.07 -1.03
C GLU A 17 -8.68 12.85 -0.70
N HIS A 18 -8.25 13.16 0.52
CA HIS A 18 -6.83 13.10 0.89
C HIS A 18 -6.66 12.63 2.33
N PHE A 19 -5.85 11.60 2.50
CA PHE A 19 -5.42 11.10 3.79
C PHE A 19 -3.93 10.78 3.76
N SER A 20 -3.32 10.60 4.93
CA SER A 20 -1.97 10.09 5.07
C SER A 20 -1.89 8.91 6.03
N ILE A 21 -0.82 8.13 5.88
CA ILE A 21 -0.32 7.20 6.88
C ILE A 21 1.16 7.54 7.09
N ASP A 22 1.54 7.87 8.32
CA ASP A 22 2.82 8.52 8.63
C ASP A 22 3.02 9.77 7.74
N GLU A 23 4.12 9.82 6.98
CA GLU A 23 4.47 10.90 6.04
C GLU A 23 4.01 10.63 4.59
N VAL A 24 3.36 9.49 4.33
CA VAL A 24 2.92 9.11 2.98
C VAL A 24 1.48 9.55 2.73
N GLY A 25 1.30 10.41 1.73
CA GLY A 25 0.00 10.91 1.31
C GLY A 25 -0.70 10.00 0.28
N PHE A 26 -2.02 9.97 0.33
CA PHE A 26 -2.88 9.25 -0.61
C PHE A 26 -3.98 10.16 -1.10
N ASN A 27 -3.95 10.45 -2.40
CA ASN A 27 -4.98 11.21 -3.09
C ASN A 27 -5.98 10.26 -3.74
N LEU A 28 -7.20 10.30 -3.24
CA LEU A 28 -8.35 9.63 -3.84
C LEU A 28 -8.73 10.39 -5.11
N VAL A 29 -8.93 9.64 -6.19
CA VAL A 29 -9.43 10.17 -7.45
C VAL A 29 -10.51 9.25 -8.00
N SER A 30 -11.55 9.85 -8.56
CA SER A 30 -12.59 9.17 -9.31
C SER A 30 -12.51 9.54 -10.79
N TRP A 31 -13.35 8.90 -11.59
CA TRP A 31 -13.52 9.30 -12.98
C TRP A 31 -13.94 10.78 -13.05
N GLY A 32 -13.21 11.58 -13.83
CA GLY A 32 -13.44 13.03 -13.96
C GLY A 32 -12.69 13.92 -12.96
N SER A 33 -11.99 13.36 -11.96
CA SER A 33 -11.12 14.17 -11.08
C SER A 33 -9.99 14.86 -11.86
N PRO A 34 -9.51 16.04 -11.43
CA PRO A 34 -8.30 16.63 -11.97
C PRO A 34 -7.13 15.64 -11.94
N LYS A 35 -6.31 15.66 -12.99
CA LYS A 35 -5.15 14.76 -13.08
C LYS A 35 -4.18 15.05 -11.93
N LYS A 36 -4.03 14.08 -11.01
CA LYS A 36 -2.99 14.06 -9.99
C LYS A 36 -1.88 13.10 -10.42
N LYS A 37 -0.65 13.34 -9.96
CA LYS A 37 0.51 12.49 -10.27
C LYS A 37 0.96 11.75 -9.01
N THR A 38 1.24 10.46 -9.17
CA THR A 38 1.92 9.68 -8.14
C THR A 38 3.37 10.13 -8.04
N THR A 39 3.85 10.33 -6.82
CA THR A 39 5.25 10.55 -6.45
C THR A 39 5.64 9.58 -5.33
N GLU A 40 6.91 9.58 -4.93
CA GLU A 40 7.43 8.69 -3.89
C GLU A 40 6.76 8.85 -2.51
N ASN A 41 6.23 10.05 -2.22
CA ASN A 41 5.59 10.37 -0.94
C ASN A 41 4.10 10.69 -1.08
N ASN A 42 3.55 10.66 -2.30
CA ASN A 42 2.15 10.98 -2.52
C ASN A 42 1.57 10.13 -3.66
N PHE A 43 0.72 9.17 -3.29
CA PHE A 43 0.19 8.18 -4.20
C PHE A 43 -1.23 8.52 -4.64
N VAL A 44 -1.52 8.30 -5.92
CA VAL A 44 -2.87 8.48 -6.47
C VAL A 44 -3.60 7.14 -6.44
N LEU A 45 -4.66 7.06 -5.65
CA LEU A 45 -5.49 5.88 -5.51
C LEU A 45 -6.80 6.10 -6.27
N VAL A 46 -7.02 5.31 -7.32
CA VAL A 46 -8.25 5.36 -8.14
C VAL A 46 -9.38 4.62 -7.42
N LYS A 47 -9.83 5.23 -6.32
CA LYS A 47 -10.87 4.75 -5.40
C LYS A 47 -11.55 5.95 -4.77
N ASP A 48 -12.84 5.81 -4.50
CA ASP A 48 -13.59 6.79 -3.73
C ASP A 48 -13.42 6.57 -2.22
N PRO A 49 -13.84 7.52 -1.37
CA PRO A 49 -13.74 7.37 0.08
C PRO A 49 -14.53 6.18 0.64
N SER A 50 -15.64 5.78 -0.01
CA SER A 50 -16.43 4.62 0.42
C SER A 50 -15.68 3.30 0.25
N PHE A 51 -14.82 3.18 -0.75
CA PHE A 51 -13.95 2.02 -0.90
C PHE A 51 -12.99 1.89 0.27
N ALA A 52 -12.30 2.96 0.66
CA ALA A 52 -11.34 2.93 1.78
C ALA A 52 -12.02 2.52 3.09
N LYS A 53 -13.21 3.06 3.36
CA LYS A 53 -14.03 2.68 4.53
C LYS A 53 -14.51 1.22 4.47
N SER A 54 -14.87 0.74 3.29
CA SER A 54 -15.32 -0.64 3.10
C SER A 54 -14.16 -1.63 3.29
N MET A 55 -12.99 -1.31 2.74
CA MET A 55 -11.77 -2.09 2.94
C MET A 55 -11.37 -2.13 4.42
N ALA A 56 -11.44 -1.00 5.13
CA ALA A 56 -11.21 -0.96 6.58
C ALA A 56 -12.12 -1.96 7.31
N ARG A 57 -13.43 -1.88 7.04
CA ARG A 57 -14.39 -2.79 7.67
C ARG A 57 -14.16 -4.26 7.35
N ILE A 58 -13.85 -4.59 6.09
CA ILE A 58 -13.65 -5.98 5.65
C ILE A 58 -12.34 -6.55 6.20
N CYS A 59 -11.29 -5.74 6.25
CA CYS A 59 -9.95 -6.18 6.57
C CYS A 59 -9.53 -5.92 8.03
N ALA A 60 -10.31 -5.18 8.82
CA ALA A 60 -10.06 -4.96 10.25
C ALA A 60 -9.71 -6.24 11.05
N PRO A 61 -10.36 -7.41 10.86
CA PRO A 61 -9.99 -8.61 11.60
C PRO A 61 -8.75 -9.33 11.06
N LEU A 62 -8.16 -8.87 9.95
CA LEU A 62 -7.05 -9.54 9.29
C LEU A 62 -5.71 -8.99 9.76
N THR A 63 -4.75 -9.89 9.95
CA THR A 63 -3.34 -9.54 10.19
C THR A 63 -2.44 -10.28 9.20
N PRO A 64 -2.54 -10.00 7.89
CA PRO A 64 -1.82 -10.74 6.87
C PRO A 64 -0.32 -10.55 7.03
N LYS A 65 0.43 -11.65 7.02
CA LYS A 65 1.90 -11.64 6.99
C LYS A 65 2.45 -11.67 5.57
N ASN A 66 1.66 -12.14 4.62
CA ASN A 66 2.02 -12.21 3.22
C ASN A 66 0.85 -11.67 2.38
N ILE A 67 1.14 -10.77 1.46
CA ILE A 67 0.15 -10.14 0.58
C ILE A 67 0.58 -10.33 -0.88
N ILE A 68 -0.37 -10.77 -1.72
CA ILE A 68 -0.21 -10.81 -3.17
C ILE A 68 -1.33 -9.96 -3.76
N GLU A 69 -0.97 -8.97 -4.57
CA GLU A 69 -1.90 -8.09 -5.28
C GLU A 69 -1.76 -8.26 -6.80
N PHE A 70 -2.90 -8.32 -7.50
CA PHE A 70 -2.97 -8.34 -8.95
C PHE A 70 -3.60 -7.06 -9.47
N GLY A 71 -2.95 -6.40 -10.44
CA GLY A 71 -3.43 -5.15 -11.04
C GLY A 71 -3.11 -3.93 -10.18
N LEU A 72 -1.88 -3.45 -10.28
CA LEU A 72 -1.33 -2.33 -9.50
C LEU A 72 -1.62 -0.97 -10.09
N TYR A 73 -1.75 -0.84 -11.41
CA TYR A 73 -1.79 0.45 -12.11
C TYR A 73 -0.56 1.33 -11.81
N HIS A 74 -0.60 2.18 -10.77
CA HIS A 74 0.52 2.98 -10.27
C HIS A 74 1.03 2.49 -8.88
N GLY A 75 0.48 1.41 -8.35
CA GLY A 75 0.89 0.73 -7.10
C GLY A 75 0.41 1.38 -5.80
N ALA A 76 -0.48 2.37 -5.84
CA ALA A 76 -0.94 3.08 -4.65
C ALA A 76 -1.59 2.15 -3.60
N SER A 77 -2.35 1.14 -4.04
CA SER A 77 -2.97 0.15 -3.15
C SER A 77 -1.93 -0.76 -2.49
N LEU A 78 -0.87 -1.13 -3.20
CA LEU A 78 0.23 -1.93 -2.65
C LEU A 78 0.91 -1.18 -1.49
N VAL A 79 1.21 0.10 -1.69
CA VAL A 79 1.79 0.97 -0.65
C VAL A 79 0.83 1.14 0.53
N LEU A 80 -0.47 1.31 0.26
CA LEU A 80 -1.50 1.40 1.29
C LEU A 80 -1.53 0.13 2.15
N LEU A 81 -1.54 -1.05 1.53
CA LEU A 81 -1.59 -2.34 2.21
C LEU A 81 -0.32 -2.61 3.03
N ASP A 82 0.86 -2.26 2.49
CA ASP A 82 2.13 -2.33 3.23
C ASP A 82 2.10 -1.47 4.50
N LYS A 83 1.63 -0.22 4.39
CA LYS A 83 1.56 0.72 5.53
C LYS A 83 0.55 0.29 6.60
N ILE A 84 -0.61 -0.23 6.18
CA ILE A 84 -1.65 -0.68 7.10
C ILE A 84 -1.19 -1.95 7.82
N PHE A 85 -0.83 -3.00 7.09
CA PHE A 85 -0.62 -4.32 7.69
C PHE A 85 0.81 -4.59 8.13
N THR A 86 1.80 -3.84 7.62
CA THR A 86 3.23 -4.09 7.85
C THR A 86 3.57 -5.58 7.69
N PRO A 87 3.23 -6.20 6.55
CA PRO A 87 3.41 -7.63 6.34
C PRO A 87 4.90 -7.99 6.34
N ASP A 88 5.21 -9.27 6.51
CA ASP A 88 6.58 -9.78 6.34
C ASP A 88 6.98 -9.81 4.86
N SER A 89 6.01 -9.97 3.96
CA SER A 89 6.21 -9.92 2.50
C SER A 89 4.99 -9.37 1.77
N ILE A 90 5.23 -8.59 0.71
CA ILE A 90 4.21 -8.08 -0.19
C ILE A 90 4.71 -8.14 -1.63
N ILE A 91 3.88 -8.68 -2.53
CA ILE A 91 4.21 -8.84 -3.95
C ILE A 91 3.07 -8.25 -4.78
N GLY A 92 3.41 -7.36 -5.69
CA GLY A 92 2.50 -6.81 -6.68
C GLY A 92 2.76 -7.41 -8.06
N ILE A 93 1.70 -7.80 -8.77
CA ILE A 93 1.76 -8.33 -10.13
C ILE A 93 0.92 -7.44 -11.05
N ASP A 94 1.55 -6.88 -12.08
CA ASP A 94 0.90 -6.10 -13.12
C ASP A 94 1.54 -6.42 -14.48
N GLU A 95 0.78 -6.28 -15.57
CA GLU A 95 1.31 -6.43 -16.93
C GLU A 95 2.18 -5.23 -17.35
N ARG A 96 2.04 -4.11 -16.63
CA ARG A 96 2.74 -2.86 -16.89
C ARG A 96 4.11 -2.86 -16.22
N GLN A 97 4.98 -2.01 -16.75
CA GLN A 97 6.23 -1.70 -16.08
C GLN A 97 5.96 -1.03 -14.72
N GLU A 98 6.79 -1.37 -13.73
CA GLU A 98 6.76 -0.76 -12.41
C GLU A 98 6.82 0.78 -12.51
N HIS A 99 5.97 1.45 -11.74
CA HIS A 99 5.99 2.91 -11.67
C HIS A 99 7.23 3.37 -10.88
N PRO A 100 8.04 4.35 -11.35
CA PRO A 100 9.29 4.73 -10.69
C PRO A 100 9.17 5.14 -9.21
N ALA A 101 8.01 5.68 -8.82
CA ALA A 101 7.70 6.00 -7.42
C ALA A 101 7.68 4.77 -6.48
N LEU A 102 7.57 3.55 -7.02
CA LEU A 102 7.60 2.30 -6.27
C LEU A 102 9.03 1.74 -6.09
N ALA A 103 9.98 2.17 -6.93
CA ALA A 103 11.36 1.68 -6.91
C ALA A 103 12.16 2.15 -5.68
N ASN A 104 11.56 2.98 -4.82
CA ASN A 104 12.17 3.42 -3.57
C ASN A 104 12.16 2.24 -2.55
N PRO A 105 13.26 1.97 -1.81
CA PRO A 105 13.39 0.85 -0.85
C PRO A 105 12.30 0.73 0.21
N LEU A 106 11.40 1.71 0.34
CA LEU A 106 10.23 1.63 1.21
C LEU A 106 9.25 0.50 0.83
N ILE A 107 9.19 0.09 -0.44
CA ILE A 107 8.16 -0.85 -0.95
C ILE A 107 8.74 -2.26 -1.19
N ILE A 108 10.07 -2.39 -1.32
CA ILE A 108 10.73 -3.69 -1.47
C ILE A 108 11.27 -4.14 -0.11
N ARG A 109 10.43 -4.80 0.68
CA ARG A 109 10.87 -5.56 1.87
C ARG A 109 11.00 -7.04 1.51
N HIS A 110 12.20 -7.45 1.11
CA HIS A 110 12.60 -8.84 1.26
C HIS A 110 13.12 -9.05 2.68
N LYS A 111 12.26 -9.50 3.60
CA LYS A 111 12.77 -10.14 4.82
C LYS A 111 13.25 -11.55 4.43
N ASN A 112 14.46 -11.60 3.87
CA ASN A 112 15.37 -12.74 3.83
C ASN A 112 16.67 -12.29 3.17
N ASN A 113 17.40 -11.39 3.84
CA ASN A 113 18.84 -11.29 3.65
C ASN A 113 19.53 -12.38 4.49
N GLU A 114 19.29 -13.64 4.13
CA GLU A 114 20.32 -14.67 4.28
C GLU A 114 20.76 -15.01 2.85
N VAL A 115 21.76 -14.26 2.41
CA VAL A 115 22.54 -14.64 1.24
C VAL A 115 23.39 -15.82 1.70
N ASP A 116 22.87 -17.03 1.55
CA ASP A 116 23.69 -18.23 1.63
C ASP A 116 24.59 -18.24 0.40
N ALA A 117 25.71 -17.55 0.54
CA ALA A 117 26.75 -17.44 -0.45
C ALA A 117 27.55 -18.74 -0.55
N HIS A 118 26.94 -19.91 -0.77
CA HIS A 118 27.68 -21.13 -1.09
C HIS A 118 26.84 -22.20 -1.83
N ARG A 119 26.92 -22.21 -3.16
CA ARG A 119 27.49 -23.32 -3.96
C ARG A 119 27.18 -23.13 -5.44
N ARG A 120 28.24 -22.88 -6.21
CA ARG A 120 28.31 -23.31 -7.60
C ARG A 120 28.24 -24.84 -7.59
N LEU A 121 27.33 -25.40 -8.38
CA LEU A 121 27.53 -26.71 -9.02
C LEU A 121 28.14 -26.46 -10.39
#